data_AF-A0A428SYV3-F1
#
_entry.id   AF-A0A428SYV3-F1
#
_cell.length_a   1.000
_cell.length_b   1.000
_cell.length_c   1.000
_cell.angle_alpha   90.00
_cell.angle_beta   90.00
_cell.angle_gamma   90.00
#
_symmetry.space_group_name_H-M   'P 1'
#
loop_
_entity.id
_entity.type
_entity.pdbx_description
1 polymer ?
#
loop_
_entity_poly.entity_id
_entity_poly.type
_entity_poly.pdbx_seq_one_letter_code
_entity_poly.pdbx_strand_id
1 'polypeptide(L)'
;MAEEGRSYSQVVADGQSTVTFASALVDLVGRPLSGLWSKQSAAADYRARLGEWAAEAVDANGRWLQPVLRVAAFEDHLVRVEGRPKPSGLCQSSLAWGQLLYALNIRPGMGVLAWRLPPKAVDPGVEGVRLVVDGAAMCHIVNLFRIYDNAAPASFSPGGPARNWFGGRDEENWICKFPFGTISVDCTPVGRPRDIKFVATFEPGSHEDLERERLPFSYNVWFLRGTHLTFESSSLMAKYLYGVHNQVPVADTASIGALPAPDDSLKKRAEYYVRSTKLLRPSHECEPRCEKSCIRLWDGHKPCTEHCNKECDLQLSIDWSKPRLVTRVWLDEIERIKRRVTTNGGDDTGFLDFVMKSLEERPQFVQDVKQTFTDFGYPESASGDQWKSQVRGILKTRLMFTDDHILLYWTARTKSTSVLYQELNSMTLAQLHDILADLAINRDGGWFHQLSNLTDEVENMLCNLDDFRNVPVLALELGPSHCFWEGMFEIKGE
;
A
#
# COMPACT_ATOMS: atom_id res chain seq x y z
N MET A 1 -13.64 83.59 -57.92
CA MET A 1 -12.72 82.72 -57.17
C MET A 1 -12.97 82.97 -55.70
N ALA A 2 -13.71 82.09 -55.04
CA ALA A 2 -13.87 82.07 -53.59
C ALA A 2 -13.99 80.59 -53.22
N GLU A 3 -12.89 80.00 -52.77
CA GLU A 3 -12.85 78.65 -52.22
C GLU A 3 -13.45 78.70 -50.81
N GLU A 4 -14.56 77.98 -50.63
CA GLU A 4 -15.16 77.73 -49.32
C GLU A 4 -14.25 76.80 -48.51
N GLY A 5 -13.46 77.39 -47.62
CA GLY A 5 -12.71 76.68 -46.61
C GLY A 5 -13.65 76.04 -45.60
N ARG A 6 -13.77 74.71 -45.63
CA ARG A 6 -14.33 73.94 -44.51
C ARG A 6 -13.53 74.29 -43.26
N SER A 7 -14.23 74.68 -42.19
CA SER A 7 -13.61 75.02 -40.91
C SER A 7 -12.76 73.86 -40.42
N TYR A 8 -11.52 74.12 -40.03
CA TYR A 8 -10.60 73.14 -39.42
C TYR A 8 -11.27 72.37 -38.27
N SER A 9 -12.20 73.00 -37.54
CA SER A 9 -12.98 72.36 -36.48
C SER A 9 -13.91 71.24 -36.96
N GLN A 10 -14.48 71.33 -38.17
CA GLN A 10 -15.29 70.26 -38.77
C GLN A 10 -14.44 69.08 -39.21
N VAL A 11 -13.23 69.33 -39.75
CA VAL A 11 -12.29 68.26 -40.13
C VAL A 11 -11.82 67.48 -38.90
N VAL A 12 -11.58 68.17 -37.78
CA VAL A 12 -11.20 67.52 -36.50
C VAL A 12 -12.37 66.74 -35.89
N ALA A 13 -13.60 67.29 -35.95
CA ALA A 13 -14.80 66.61 -35.46
C ALA A 13 -15.13 65.35 -36.29
N ASP A 14 -15.01 65.42 -37.61
CA ASP A 14 -15.20 64.27 -38.51
C ASP A 14 -14.10 63.22 -38.30
N GLY A 15 -12.87 63.64 -38.01
CA GLY A 15 -11.77 62.76 -37.65
C GLY A 15 -12.03 62.01 -36.33
N GLN A 16 -12.49 62.70 -35.29
CA GLN A 16 -12.84 62.08 -34.01
C GLN A 16 -14.06 61.14 -34.12
N SER A 17 -15.07 61.51 -34.91
CA SER A 17 -16.22 60.66 -35.24
C SER A 17 -15.78 59.36 -35.93
N THR A 18 -14.87 59.45 -36.90
CA THR A 18 -14.37 58.29 -37.65
C THR A 18 -13.54 57.35 -36.77
N VAL A 19 -12.69 57.89 -35.89
CA VAL A 19 -11.90 57.10 -34.94
C VAL A 19 -12.81 56.41 -33.92
N THR A 20 -13.84 57.10 -33.44
CA THR A 20 -14.81 56.53 -32.49
C THR A 20 -15.64 55.42 -33.14
N PHE A 21 -16.06 55.60 -34.39
CA PHE A 21 -16.77 54.58 -35.16
C PHE A 21 -15.87 53.36 -35.46
N ALA A 22 -14.62 53.57 -35.85
CA ALA A 22 -13.66 52.48 -36.09
C ALA A 22 -13.36 51.70 -34.79
N SER A 23 -13.19 52.39 -33.66
CA SER A 23 -13.01 51.76 -32.36
C SER A 23 -14.26 50.96 -31.94
N ALA A 24 -15.45 51.51 -32.19
CA ALA A 24 -16.71 50.82 -31.93
C ALA A 24 -16.89 49.58 -32.83
N LEU A 25 -16.42 49.62 -34.08
CA LEU A 25 -16.51 48.48 -35.00
C LEU A 25 -15.50 47.37 -34.64
N VAL A 26 -14.30 47.75 -34.20
CA VAL A 26 -13.30 46.82 -33.64
C VAL A 26 -13.80 46.19 -32.33
N ASP A 27 -14.49 46.96 -31.48
CA ASP A 27 -15.05 46.44 -30.23
C ASP A 27 -16.32 45.58 -30.47
N LEU A 28 -17.16 45.94 -31.45
CA LEU A 28 -18.42 45.25 -31.76
C LEU A 28 -18.21 43.97 -32.58
N VAL A 29 -17.21 43.96 -33.48
CA VAL A 29 -16.99 42.85 -34.43
C VAL A 29 -15.66 42.14 -34.17
N GLY A 30 -14.59 42.90 -33.87
CA GLY A 30 -13.25 42.35 -33.68
C GLY A 30 -13.07 41.51 -32.41
N ARG A 31 -13.61 41.97 -31.26
CA ARG A 31 -13.53 41.23 -29.98
C ARG A 31 -14.33 39.92 -29.95
N PRO A 32 -15.58 39.85 -30.43
CA PRO A 32 -16.31 38.58 -30.47
C PRO A 32 -15.72 37.59 -31.48
N LEU A 33 -15.22 38.05 -32.63
CA LEU A 33 -14.57 37.18 -33.61
C LEU A 33 -13.21 36.67 -33.14
N SER A 34 -12.37 37.52 -32.54
CA SER A 34 -11.08 37.07 -32.02
C SER A 34 -11.24 36.05 -30.89
N GLY A 35 -12.26 36.21 -30.03
CA GLY A 35 -12.62 35.22 -29.02
C GLY A 35 -13.09 33.89 -29.63
N LEU A 36 -13.89 33.92 -30.70
CA LEU A 36 -14.31 32.70 -31.41
C LEU A 36 -13.15 31.99 -32.10
N TRP A 37 -12.24 32.74 -32.73
CA TRP A 37 -11.08 32.18 -33.43
C TRP A 37 -10.07 31.60 -32.45
N SER A 38 -9.83 32.29 -31.33
CA SER A 38 -8.99 31.78 -30.23
C SER A 38 -9.55 30.47 -29.67
N LYS A 39 -10.87 30.38 -29.46
CA LYS A 39 -11.53 29.13 -29.02
C LYS A 39 -11.45 28.01 -30.04
N GLN A 40 -11.61 28.32 -31.33
CA GLN A 40 -11.48 27.32 -32.40
C GLN A 40 -10.05 26.79 -32.51
N SER A 41 -9.04 27.67 -32.45
CA SER A 41 -7.63 27.27 -32.43
C SER A 41 -7.33 26.39 -31.22
N ALA A 42 -7.72 26.82 -30.02
CA ALA A 42 -7.52 26.04 -28.80
C ALA A 42 -8.19 24.66 -28.86
N ALA A 43 -9.40 24.58 -29.42
CA ALA A 43 -10.09 23.31 -29.62
C ALA A 43 -9.40 22.41 -30.65
N ALA A 44 -8.86 22.97 -31.74
CA ALA A 44 -8.10 22.22 -32.75
C ALA A 44 -6.76 21.71 -32.18
N ASP A 45 -6.03 22.57 -31.47
CA ASP A 45 -4.78 22.22 -30.79
C ASP A 45 -5.03 21.12 -29.74
N TYR A 46 -6.12 21.23 -28.98
CA TYR A 46 -6.51 20.22 -28.01
C TYR A 46 -6.91 18.88 -28.68
N ARG A 47 -7.62 18.90 -29.82
CA ARG A 47 -7.87 17.68 -30.63
C ARG A 47 -6.58 17.03 -31.10
N ALA A 48 -5.59 17.81 -31.52
CA ALA A 48 -4.29 17.28 -31.92
C ALA A 48 -3.59 16.61 -30.73
N ARG A 49 -3.64 17.22 -29.53
CA ARG A 49 -3.06 16.64 -28.30
C ARG A 49 -3.76 15.36 -27.83
N LEU A 50 -5.06 15.22 -28.06
CA LEU A 50 -5.81 13.99 -27.79
C LEU A 50 -5.35 12.80 -28.65
N GLY A 51 -4.77 13.07 -29.82
CA GLY A 51 -4.28 12.03 -30.73
C GLY A 51 -5.38 11.05 -31.12
N GLU A 52 -5.16 9.77 -30.83
CA GLU A 52 -6.10 8.70 -31.18
C GLU A 52 -7.48 8.83 -30.51
N TRP A 53 -7.57 9.56 -29.39
CA TRP A 53 -8.81 9.73 -28.63
C TRP A 53 -9.75 10.79 -29.21
N ALA A 54 -9.28 11.60 -30.17
CA ALA A 54 -10.02 12.76 -30.66
C ALA A 54 -11.40 12.39 -31.26
N ALA A 55 -11.53 11.21 -31.87
CA ALA A 55 -12.78 10.75 -32.47
C ALA A 55 -13.86 10.37 -31.44
N GLU A 56 -13.47 9.86 -30.26
CA GLU A 56 -14.40 9.47 -29.20
C GLU A 56 -14.68 10.61 -28.20
N ALA A 57 -13.77 11.57 -28.10
CA ALA A 57 -13.87 12.70 -27.17
C ALA A 57 -14.95 13.73 -27.55
N VAL A 58 -15.62 13.59 -28.69
CA VAL A 58 -16.64 14.53 -29.18
C VAL A 58 -17.89 13.79 -29.61
N ASP A 59 -19.06 14.21 -29.12
CA ASP A 59 -20.34 13.63 -29.52
C ASP A 59 -20.80 14.10 -30.92
N ALA A 60 -21.91 13.53 -31.40
CA ALA A 60 -22.48 13.91 -32.69
C ALA A 60 -22.88 15.40 -32.81
N ASN A 61 -23.02 16.11 -31.68
CA ASN A 61 -23.34 17.53 -31.62
C ASN A 61 -22.10 18.42 -31.44
N GLY A 62 -20.90 17.86 -31.53
CA GLY A 62 -19.66 18.61 -31.34
C GLY A 62 -19.32 18.91 -29.87
N ARG A 63 -20.01 18.29 -28.90
CA ARG A 63 -19.77 18.51 -27.47
C ARG A 63 -18.67 17.59 -26.96
N TRP A 64 -17.79 18.14 -26.12
CA TRP A 64 -16.73 17.39 -25.48
C TRP A 64 -17.27 16.40 -24.45
N LEU A 65 -16.82 15.15 -24.57
CA LEU A 65 -17.11 14.06 -23.66
C LEU A 65 -15.93 13.84 -22.71
N GLN A 66 -16.27 13.39 -21.50
CA GLN A 66 -15.31 13.02 -20.48
C GLN A 66 -15.13 11.50 -20.47
N PRO A 67 -13.91 10.97 -20.62
CA PRO A 67 -13.65 9.55 -20.51
C PRO A 67 -13.76 9.11 -19.04
N VAL A 68 -14.34 7.94 -18.83
CA VAL A 68 -14.56 7.32 -17.52
C VAL A 68 -14.08 5.88 -17.55
N LEU A 69 -13.03 5.59 -16.80
CA LEU A 69 -12.53 4.23 -16.58
C LEU A 69 -13.33 3.59 -15.44
N ARG A 70 -14.26 2.71 -15.82
CA ARG A 70 -15.14 1.99 -14.88
C ARG A 70 -14.49 0.70 -14.41
N VAL A 71 -14.71 0.33 -13.14
CA VAL A 71 -14.07 -0.85 -12.54
C VAL A 71 -14.36 -2.14 -13.31
N ALA A 72 -15.62 -2.43 -13.64
CA ALA A 72 -15.98 -3.69 -14.30
C ALA A 72 -15.28 -3.88 -15.67
N ALA A 73 -15.34 -2.85 -16.52
CA ALA A 73 -14.70 -2.91 -17.84
C ALA A 73 -13.16 -2.96 -17.73
N PHE A 74 -12.59 -2.36 -16.69
CA PHE A 74 -11.15 -2.42 -16.43
C PHE A 74 -10.72 -3.80 -15.90
N GLU A 75 -11.48 -4.43 -15.00
CA GLU A 75 -11.22 -5.79 -14.53
C GLU A 75 -11.31 -6.80 -15.66
N ASP A 76 -12.32 -6.72 -16.52
CA ASP A 76 -12.43 -7.56 -17.72
C ASP A 76 -11.21 -7.38 -18.65
N HIS A 77 -10.75 -6.14 -18.79
CA HIS A 77 -9.53 -5.85 -19.53
C HIS A 77 -8.29 -6.50 -18.87
N LEU A 78 -8.11 -6.34 -17.56
CA LEU A 78 -7.00 -6.94 -16.80
C LEU A 78 -6.99 -8.46 -16.92
N VAL A 79 -8.15 -9.12 -16.81
CA VAL A 79 -8.28 -10.58 -16.99
C VAL A 79 -7.84 -10.99 -18.40
N ARG A 80 -8.33 -10.29 -19.44
CA ARG A 80 -7.98 -10.58 -20.84
C ARG A 80 -6.48 -10.43 -21.14
N VAL A 81 -5.80 -9.49 -20.48
CA VAL A 81 -4.35 -9.28 -20.65
C VAL A 81 -3.52 -9.97 -19.55
N GLU A 82 -4.12 -10.83 -18.73
CA GLU A 82 -3.49 -11.51 -17.58
C GLU A 82 -2.73 -10.56 -16.63
N GLY A 83 -3.20 -9.31 -16.50
CA GLY A 83 -2.55 -8.27 -15.69
C GLY A 83 -1.21 -7.80 -16.25
N ARG A 84 -0.90 -8.16 -17.51
CA ARG A 84 0.35 -7.82 -18.22
C ARG A 84 0.04 -7.01 -19.48
N PRO A 85 -0.53 -5.80 -19.36
CA PRO A 85 -0.80 -4.98 -20.53
C PRO A 85 0.49 -4.70 -21.29
N LYS A 86 0.46 -4.98 -22.59
CA LYS A 86 1.53 -4.67 -23.53
C LYS A 86 0.98 -3.71 -24.59
N PRO A 87 1.32 -2.42 -24.53
CA PRO A 87 0.84 -1.44 -25.50
C PRO A 87 1.26 -1.83 -26.91
N SER A 88 0.35 -1.68 -27.88
CA SER A 88 0.63 -1.94 -29.30
C SER A 88 0.51 -0.68 -30.13
N GLY A 89 1.42 -0.45 -31.08
CA GLY A 89 1.41 0.74 -31.94
C GLY A 89 1.87 2.01 -31.22
N LEU A 90 1.89 3.14 -31.92
CA LEU A 90 2.36 4.42 -31.38
C LEU A 90 1.30 5.09 -30.48
N CYS A 91 1.74 5.69 -29.38
CA CYS A 91 0.92 6.63 -28.60
C CYS A 91 0.87 7.97 -29.34
N GLN A 92 -0.32 8.37 -29.82
CA GLN A 92 -0.47 9.64 -30.55
C GLN A 92 -0.89 10.78 -29.62
N SER A 93 -1.48 10.44 -28.46
CA SER A 93 -1.82 11.40 -27.41
C SER A 93 -0.58 11.96 -26.73
N SER A 94 -0.54 13.29 -26.59
CA SER A 94 0.42 14.00 -25.74
C SER A 94 -0.16 14.36 -24.37
N LEU A 95 -1.44 14.05 -24.10
CA LEU A 95 -2.04 14.23 -22.78
C LEU A 95 -1.59 13.13 -21.82
N ALA A 96 -1.26 13.53 -20.59
CA ALA A 96 -0.82 12.63 -19.52
C ALA A 96 -1.77 11.44 -19.30
N TRP A 97 -3.07 11.69 -19.10
CA TRP A 97 -4.03 10.59 -18.90
C TRP A 97 -4.14 9.68 -20.13
N GLY A 98 -3.94 10.19 -21.34
CA GLY A 98 -3.93 9.38 -22.56
C GLY A 98 -2.72 8.46 -22.61
N GLN A 99 -1.57 8.93 -22.12
CA GLN A 99 -0.35 8.14 -21.99
C GLN A 99 -0.44 7.10 -20.86
N LEU A 100 -1.15 7.41 -19.76
CA LEU A 100 -1.50 6.42 -18.74
C LEU A 100 -2.33 5.28 -19.32
N LEU A 101 -3.39 5.60 -20.07
CA LEU A 101 -4.21 4.58 -20.72
C LEU A 101 -3.42 3.78 -21.75
N TYR A 102 -2.57 4.45 -22.54
CA TYR A 102 -1.65 3.78 -23.45
C TYR A 102 -0.75 2.79 -22.71
N ALA A 103 -0.13 3.19 -21.59
CA ALA A 103 0.71 2.34 -20.74
C ALA A 103 -0.04 1.14 -20.15
N LEU A 104 -1.37 1.24 -19.99
CA LEU A 104 -2.26 0.17 -19.56
C LEU A 104 -2.84 -0.63 -20.74
N ASN A 105 -2.35 -0.42 -21.97
CA ASN A 105 -2.86 -1.03 -23.20
C ASN A 105 -4.37 -0.82 -23.42
N ILE A 106 -4.88 0.36 -23.04
CA ILE A 106 -6.24 0.79 -23.29
C ILE A 106 -6.23 1.78 -24.46
N ARG A 107 -6.92 1.43 -25.54
CA ARG A 107 -7.00 2.19 -26.79
C ARG A 107 -8.45 2.49 -27.17
N PRO A 108 -8.68 3.47 -28.07
CA PRO A 108 -10.00 3.69 -28.66
C PRO A 108 -10.62 2.40 -29.22
N GLY A 109 -11.93 2.27 -29.13
CA GLY A 109 -12.72 1.15 -29.64
C GLY A 109 -12.66 -0.12 -28.80
N MET A 110 -11.83 -0.20 -27.76
CA MET A 110 -11.71 -1.41 -26.93
C MET A 110 -12.88 -1.63 -25.96
N GLY A 111 -13.78 -0.65 -25.81
CA GLY A 111 -14.93 -0.70 -24.90
C GLY A 111 -14.56 -0.67 -23.41
N VAL A 112 -13.32 -0.30 -23.07
CA VAL A 112 -12.85 -0.21 -21.67
C VAL A 112 -13.26 1.12 -21.02
N LEU A 113 -13.31 2.20 -21.81
CA LEU A 113 -13.79 3.51 -21.35
C LEU A 113 -15.27 3.68 -21.65
N ALA A 114 -15.98 4.27 -20.70
CA ALA A 114 -17.26 4.92 -20.95
C ALA A 114 -17.03 6.40 -21.26
N TRP A 115 -17.88 6.99 -22.09
CA TRP A 115 -17.84 8.42 -22.39
C TRP A 115 -19.11 9.08 -21.89
N ARG A 116 -18.99 10.17 -21.12
CA ARG A 116 -20.14 10.90 -20.59
C ARG A 116 -20.05 12.40 -20.84
N LEU A 117 -21.19 13.07 -20.87
CA LEU A 117 -21.22 14.53 -20.83
C LEU A 117 -20.81 14.99 -19.42
N PRO A 118 -19.81 15.88 -19.31
CA PRO A 118 -19.44 16.45 -18.02
C PRO A 118 -20.56 17.39 -17.51
N PRO A 119 -20.71 17.57 -16.18
CA PRO A 119 -21.73 18.47 -15.60
C PRO A 119 -21.57 19.93 -16.03
N LYS A 120 -20.33 20.33 -16.33
CA LYS A 120 -19.99 21.63 -16.91
C LYS A 120 -19.38 21.40 -18.28
N ALA A 121 -19.77 22.22 -19.26
CA ALA A 121 -19.17 22.16 -20.58
C ALA A 121 -17.66 22.41 -20.48
N VAL A 122 -16.88 21.54 -21.11
CA VAL A 122 -15.42 21.67 -21.16
C VAL A 122 -15.08 22.73 -22.20
N ASP A 123 -14.29 23.73 -21.78
CA ASP A 123 -13.67 24.70 -22.69
C ASP A 123 -12.18 24.35 -22.81
N PRO A 124 -11.73 23.72 -23.91
CA PRO A 124 -10.35 23.28 -24.09
C PRO A 124 -9.31 24.41 -23.99
N GLY A 125 -9.72 25.67 -24.12
CA GLY A 125 -8.84 26.82 -23.95
C GLY A 125 -8.60 27.22 -22.49
N VAL A 126 -9.36 26.65 -21.54
CA VAL A 126 -9.29 26.96 -20.10
C VAL A 126 -9.03 25.71 -19.27
N GLU A 127 -9.75 24.63 -19.54
CA GLU A 127 -9.66 23.38 -18.79
C GLU A 127 -9.74 22.20 -19.77
N GLY A 128 -8.70 21.35 -19.75
CA GLY A 128 -8.69 20.13 -20.55
C GLY A 128 -9.69 19.09 -20.06
N VAL A 129 -10.08 18.18 -20.96
CA VAL A 129 -10.74 16.92 -20.61
C VAL A 129 -9.88 16.15 -19.61
N ARG A 130 -10.50 15.77 -18.48
CA ARG A 130 -9.89 14.93 -17.45
C ARG A 130 -10.39 13.50 -17.57
N LEU A 131 -9.50 12.54 -17.33
CA LEU A 131 -9.92 11.15 -17.18
C LEU A 131 -10.53 10.97 -15.79
N VAL A 132 -11.75 10.45 -15.75
CA VAL A 132 -12.39 10.05 -14.50
C VAL A 132 -12.14 8.57 -14.28
N VAL A 133 -11.67 8.20 -13.10
CA VAL A 133 -11.38 6.80 -12.77
C VAL A 133 -12.17 6.42 -11.51
N ASP A 134 -12.91 5.31 -11.59
CA ASP A 134 -13.54 4.74 -10.41
C ASP A 134 -12.45 4.37 -9.39
N GLY A 135 -12.74 4.61 -8.11
CA GLY A 135 -11.81 4.37 -7.02
C GLY A 135 -11.18 2.98 -7.01
N ALA A 136 -12.01 1.94 -7.15
CA ALA A 136 -11.57 0.56 -7.27
C ALA A 136 -10.61 0.33 -8.46
N ALA A 137 -10.87 0.94 -9.61
CA ALA A 137 -9.96 0.84 -10.77
C ALA A 137 -8.61 1.49 -10.47
N MET A 138 -8.59 2.64 -9.79
CA MET A 138 -7.35 3.27 -9.31
C MET A 138 -6.61 2.39 -8.31
N CYS A 139 -7.31 1.78 -7.35
CA CYS A 139 -6.74 0.82 -6.40
C CYS A 139 -6.07 -0.35 -7.13
N HIS A 140 -6.69 -0.87 -8.20
CA HIS A 140 -6.08 -1.93 -9.00
C HIS A 140 -4.83 -1.47 -9.74
N ILE A 141 -4.83 -0.28 -10.35
CA ILE A 141 -3.65 0.29 -11.00
C ILE A 141 -2.49 0.39 -10.01
N VAL A 142 -2.75 0.94 -8.82
CA VAL A 142 -1.73 1.10 -7.77
C VAL A 142 -1.23 -0.25 -7.26
N ASN A 143 -2.11 -1.15 -6.85
CA ASN A 143 -1.70 -2.47 -6.33
C ASN A 143 -0.92 -3.30 -7.37
N LEU A 144 -1.33 -3.29 -8.64
CA LEU A 144 -0.68 -4.13 -9.63
C LEU A 144 0.63 -3.53 -10.11
N PHE A 145 0.70 -2.21 -10.33
CA PHE A 145 1.79 -1.65 -11.12
C PHE A 145 2.74 -0.75 -10.35
N ARG A 146 2.47 -0.43 -9.08
CA ARG A 146 3.42 0.35 -8.28
C ARG A 146 4.75 -0.37 -8.18
N ILE A 147 5.81 0.41 -8.02
CA ILE A 147 7.10 -0.10 -7.58
C ILE A 147 7.04 -0.26 -6.06
N TYR A 148 7.18 -1.50 -5.59
CA TYR A 148 7.19 -1.83 -4.17
C TYR A 148 8.61 -1.73 -3.60
N ASP A 149 8.78 -0.85 -2.62
CA ASP A 149 10.01 -0.75 -1.81
C ASP A 149 9.91 -1.55 -0.50
N ASN A 150 8.71 -2.04 -0.16
CA ASN A 150 8.41 -2.80 1.05
C ASN A 150 7.31 -3.84 0.77
N ALA A 151 7.39 -4.97 1.48
CA ALA A 151 6.41 -6.05 1.50
C ALA A 151 5.01 -5.60 1.95
N ALA A 152 4.93 -4.62 2.86
CA ALA A 152 3.67 -4.08 3.37
C ALA A 152 3.71 -2.56 3.32
N PRO A 153 3.51 -1.94 2.14
CA PRO A 153 3.49 -0.49 2.06
C PRO A 153 2.33 0.08 2.86
N ALA A 154 2.58 1.24 3.47
CA ALA A 154 1.61 2.01 4.25
C ALA A 154 1.53 3.46 3.72
N SER A 155 1.81 3.64 2.42
CA SER A 155 1.90 4.96 1.77
C SER A 155 0.55 5.64 1.64
N PHE A 156 -0.54 4.86 1.56
CA PHE A 156 -1.92 5.30 1.40
C PHE A 156 -2.79 5.03 2.64
N SER A 157 -2.26 4.33 3.64
CA SER A 157 -2.96 3.91 4.84
C SER A 157 -3.35 5.11 5.71
N PRO A 158 -4.61 5.17 6.20
CA PRO A 158 -5.04 6.20 7.15
C PRO A 158 -4.15 6.18 8.40
N GLY A 159 -3.43 7.28 8.66
CA GLY A 159 -2.52 7.36 9.82
C GLY A 159 -1.16 6.67 9.62
N GLY A 160 -0.80 6.32 8.38
CA GLY A 160 0.48 5.71 8.04
C GLY A 160 1.70 6.51 8.55
N PRO A 161 2.85 5.82 8.74
CA PRO A 161 4.05 6.37 9.39
C PRO A 161 4.70 7.58 8.67
N ALA A 162 4.23 7.94 7.47
CA ALA A 162 4.58 9.17 6.80
C ALA A 162 4.26 10.44 7.64
N ARG A 163 3.40 10.34 8.67
CA ARG A 163 3.18 11.46 9.59
C ARG A 163 4.30 11.73 10.60
N ASN A 164 5.16 10.76 10.93
CA ASN A 164 5.99 10.88 12.14
C ASN A 164 7.51 10.71 11.98
N TRP A 165 8.04 10.17 10.88
CA TRP A 165 9.49 9.93 10.80
C TRP A 165 10.34 11.15 10.39
N PHE A 166 9.76 12.17 9.75
CA PHE A 166 10.49 13.37 9.33
C PHE A 166 9.78 14.71 9.63
N GLY A 167 8.88 14.77 10.62
CA GLY A 167 8.45 16.04 11.23
C GLY A 167 7.98 17.16 10.29
N GLY A 168 7.58 16.86 9.06
CA GLY A 168 7.12 17.83 8.06
C GLY A 168 5.61 17.81 7.97
N ARG A 169 4.97 18.92 8.31
CA ARG A 169 3.52 19.14 8.23
C ARG A 169 3.05 19.57 6.84
N ASP A 170 3.90 19.53 5.84
CA ASP A 170 3.64 20.22 4.58
C ASP A 170 3.27 19.21 3.47
N GLU A 171 2.00 19.31 3.09
CA GLU A 171 1.33 18.79 1.88
C GLU A 171 0.96 17.29 1.84
N GLU A 172 -0.36 17.05 1.90
CA GLU A 172 -1.06 15.74 1.86
C GLU A 172 -1.06 15.10 0.46
N ASN A 173 0.08 15.11 -0.23
CA ASN A 173 0.17 14.55 -1.58
C ASN A 173 0.68 13.11 -1.52
N TRP A 174 -0.18 12.15 -1.88
CA TRP A 174 0.25 10.76 -1.97
C TRP A 174 0.90 10.51 -3.33
N ILE A 175 2.15 10.05 -3.32
CA ILE A 175 2.94 9.80 -4.52
C ILE A 175 3.10 8.29 -4.72
N CYS A 176 2.77 7.80 -5.91
CA CYS A 176 2.98 6.42 -6.34
C CYS A 176 3.83 6.39 -7.60
N LYS A 177 4.96 5.67 -7.53
CA LYS A 177 5.84 5.43 -8.68
C LYS A 177 5.47 4.14 -9.39
N PHE A 178 5.45 4.18 -10.70
CA PHE A 178 5.26 3.04 -11.60
C PHE A 178 6.52 2.89 -12.48
N PRO A 179 6.72 1.73 -13.11
CA PRO A 179 7.73 1.58 -14.16
C PRO A 179 7.55 2.50 -15.38
N PHE A 180 6.39 3.16 -15.51
CA PHE A 180 5.99 3.95 -16.67
C PHE A 180 5.56 5.39 -16.36
N GLY A 181 5.80 5.85 -15.13
CA GLY A 181 5.46 7.21 -14.70
C GLY A 181 5.20 7.31 -13.21
N THR A 182 4.66 8.44 -12.78
CA THR A 182 4.34 8.72 -11.37
C THR A 182 2.93 9.29 -11.28
N ILE A 183 2.11 8.81 -10.34
CA ILE A 183 0.85 9.47 -9.97
C ILE A 183 1.05 10.18 -8.64
N SER A 184 0.65 11.44 -8.60
CA SER A 184 0.47 12.22 -7.37
C SER A 184 -1.01 12.46 -7.16
N VAL A 185 -1.52 12.17 -5.96
CA VAL A 185 -2.94 12.33 -5.60
C VAL A 185 -3.07 13.40 -4.53
N ASP A 186 -3.85 14.43 -4.87
CA ASP A 186 -4.26 15.50 -3.97
C ASP A 186 -5.66 15.20 -3.43
N CYS A 187 -5.82 15.30 -2.11
CA CYS A 187 -7.12 15.25 -1.47
C CYS A 187 -7.67 16.63 -1.19
N THR A 188 -8.89 16.89 -1.66
CA THR A 188 -9.65 18.07 -1.26
C THR A 188 -10.97 17.67 -0.62
N PRO A 189 -11.24 18.06 0.63
CA PRO A 189 -12.57 17.92 1.22
C PRO A 189 -13.55 18.78 0.43
N VAL A 190 -14.67 18.21 0.00
CA VAL A 190 -15.71 18.92 -0.77
C VAL A 190 -17.01 18.93 0.02
N GLY A 191 -17.26 20.00 0.75
CA GLY A 191 -18.53 20.19 1.45
C GLY A 191 -18.63 19.36 2.73
N ARG A 192 -19.32 18.21 2.70
CA ARG A 192 -19.56 17.43 3.93
C ARG A 192 -18.27 16.73 4.38
N PRO A 193 -18.11 16.43 5.69
CA PRO A 193 -16.88 15.81 6.24
C PRO A 193 -16.47 14.45 5.66
N ARG A 194 -17.28 13.84 4.77
CA ARG A 194 -17.02 12.53 4.15
C ARG A 194 -16.86 12.60 2.63
N ASP A 195 -17.15 13.74 2.02
CA ASP A 195 -17.08 13.90 0.57
C ASP A 195 -15.65 14.35 0.24
N ILE A 196 -14.81 13.40 -0.15
CA ILE A 196 -13.42 13.66 -0.55
C ILE A 196 -13.35 13.60 -2.06
N LYS A 197 -12.82 14.67 -2.67
CA LYS A 197 -12.48 14.68 -4.09
C LYS A 197 -11.01 14.34 -4.23
N PHE A 198 -10.73 13.31 -5.03
CA PHE A 198 -9.38 12.91 -5.39
C PHE A 198 -9.04 13.52 -6.74
N VAL A 199 -8.04 14.39 -6.76
CA VAL A 199 -7.48 14.94 -7.99
C VAL A 199 -6.10 14.35 -8.16
N ALA A 200 -5.86 13.70 -9.30
CA ALA A 200 -4.59 13.07 -9.58
C ALA A 200 -3.88 13.75 -10.75
N THR A 201 -2.56 13.79 -10.67
CA THR A 201 -1.68 14.20 -11.77
C THR A 201 -0.80 13.00 -12.12
N PHE A 202 -0.73 12.66 -13.41
CA PHE A 202 0.15 11.61 -13.90
C PHE A 202 1.32 12.24 -14.65
N GLU A 203 2.53 11.99 -14.19
CA GLU A 203 3.75 12.35 -14.87
C GLU A 203 4.24 11.13 -15.66
N PRO A 204 4.14 11.13 -17.00
CA PRO A 204 4.55 10.01 -17.83
C PRO A 204 6.06 9.77 -17.74
N GLY A 205 6.45 8.50 -17.80
CA GLY A 205 7.86 8.11 -17.97
C GLY A 205 8.38 8.40 -19.39
N SER A 206 9.55 7.87 -19.71
CA SER A 206 10.07 7.97 -21.08
C SER A 206 9.17 7.22 -22.07
N HIS A 207 9.30 7.51 -23.37
CA HIS A 207 8.56 6.78 -24.39
C HIS A 207 8.83 5.26 -24.33
N GLU A 208 10.09 4.87 -24.10
CA GLU A 208 10.46 3.48 -23.91
C GLU A 208 9.77 2.86 -22.69
N ASP A 209 9.69 3.61 -21.58
CA ASP A 209 8.95 3.15 -20.40
C ASP A 209 7.47 2.97 -20.71
N LEU A 210 6.86 3.88 -21.48
CA LEU A 210 5.46 3.78 -21.90
C LEU A 210 5.19 2.58 -22.83
N GLU A 211 6.15 2.14 -23.64
CA GLU A 211 5.98 1.02 -24.58
C GLU A 211 6.24 -0.37 -23.98
N ARG A 212 6.98 -0.45 -22.87
CA ARG A 212 7.33 -1.73 -22.23
C ARG A 212 6.09 -2.51 -21.78
N GLU A 213 6.18 -3.84 -21.83
CA GLU A 213 5.17 -4.70 -21.22
C GLU A 213 5.15 -4.49 -19.69
N ARG A 214 3.94 -4.38 -19.12
CA ARG A 214 3.80 -4.24 -17.67
C ARG A 214 3.88 -5.60 -17.01
N LEU A 215 4.69 -5.66 -15.96
CA LEU A 215 4.74 -6.81 -15.07
C LEU A 215 4.15 -6.40 -13.72
N PRO A 216 3.15 -7.15 -13.21
CA PRO A 216 2.54 -6.83 -11.93
C PRO A 216 3.54 -7.06 -10.79
N PHE A 217 3.36 -6.30 -9.70
CA PHE A 217 4.14 -6.41 -8.47
C PHE A 217 5.64 -6.21 -8.69
N SER A 218 5.98 -5.16 -9.45
CA SER A 218 7.36 -4.70 -9.62
C SER A 218 7.93 -4.21 -8.28
N TYR A 219 9.21 -4.44 -8.01
CA TYR A 219 9.86 -3.99 -6.78
C TYR A 219 11.23 -3.38 -7.04
N ASN A 220 11.67 -2.51 -6.13
CA ASN A 220 13.00 -1.89 -6.17
C ASN A 220 13.77 -2.22 -4.88
N VAL A 221 14.21 -3.47 -4.81
CA VAL A 221 14.88 -4.02 -3.64
C VAL A 221 16.20 -4.61 -4.07
N TRP A 222 17.28 -3.88 -3.78
CA TRP A 222 18.62 -4.14 -4.35
C TRP A 222 19.21 -5.53 -4.07
N PHE A 223 18.77 -6.21 -3.02
CA PHE A 223 19.27 -7.53 -2.64
C PHE A 223 18.40 -8.69 -3.17
N LEU A 224 17.21 -8.40 -3.71
CA LEU A 224 16.40 -9.41 -4.38
C LEU A 224 16.88 -9.55 -5.83
N ARG A 225 16.90 -10.79 -6.34
CA ARG A 225 17.21 -11.02 -7.75
C ARG A 225 15.98 -10.71 -8.60
N GLY A 226 16.15 -9.96 -9.68
CA GLY A 226 15.04 -9.56 -10.56
C GLY A 226 14.38 -8.24 -10.15
N THR A 227 13.27 -7.92 -10.79
CA THR A 227 12.58 -6.62 -10.64
C THR A 227 11.08 -6.75 -10.38
N HIS A 228 10.57 -7.98 -10.28
CA HIS A 228 9.14 -8.27 -10.14
C HIS A 228 8.92 -9.63 -9.49
N LEU A 229 7.81 -9.76 -8.76
CA LEU A 229 7.37 -11.04 -8.22
C LEU A 229 6.83 -11.92 -9.36
N THR A 230 7.22 -13.18 -9.39
CA THR A 230 6.83 -14.12 -10.45
C THR A 230 5.65 -14.98 -10.00
N PHE A 231 4.52 -14.89 -10.70
CA PHE A 231 3.33 -15.72 -10.46
C PHE A 231 3.06 -16.60 -11.68
N GLU A 232 2.39 -17.74 -11.46
CA GLU A 232 1.85 -18.56 -12.54
C GLU A 232 0.83 -17.75 -13.35
N SER A 233 1.14 -17.47 -14.63
CA SER A 233 0.45 -16.45 -15.42
C SER A 233 -1.05 -16.72 -15.60
N SER A 234 -1.42 -17.99 -15.83
CA SER A 234 -2.79 -18.42 -16.13
C SER A 234 -3.80 -18.22 -15.00
N SER A 235 -3.33 -17.97 -13.76
CA SER A 235 -4.21 -17.86 -12.59
C SER A 235 -4.07 -16.55 -11.82
N LEU A 236 -3.10 -15.70 -12.17
CA LEU A 236 -2.75 -14.52 -11.39
C LEU A 236 -3.93 -13.56 -11.19
N MET A 237 -4.61 -13.16 -12.27
CA MET A 237 -5.70 -12.16 -12.17
C MET A 237 -6.91 -12.68 -11.42
N ALA A 238 -7.32 -13.93 -11.66
CA ALA A 238 -8.43 -14.53 -10.93
C ALA A 238 -8.15 -14.59 -9.43
N LYS A 239 -6.93 -15.03 -9.06
CA LYS A 239 -6.43 -15.08 -7.69
C LYS A 239 -6.38 -13.68 -7.06
N TYR A 240 -5.80 -12.71 -7.75
CA TYR A 240 -5.68 -11.32 -7.30
C TYR A 240 -7.05 -10.68 -7.05
N LEU A 241 -7.95 -10.71 -8.03
CA LEU A 241 -9.29 -10.11 -7.90
C LEU A 241 -10.08 -10.78 -6.79
N TYR A 242 -10.04 -12.12 -6.70
CA TYR A 242 -10.67 -12.85 -5.60
C TYR A 242 -10.12 -12.39 -4.23
N GLY A 243 -8.80 -12.27 -4.08
CA GLY A 243 -8.16 -11.84 -2.85
C GLY A 243 -8.54 -10.42 -2.43
N VAL A 244 -8.49 -9.48 -3.38
CA VAL A 244 -8.83 -8.07 -3.12
C VAL A 244 -10.31 -7.92 -2.75
N HIS A 245 -11.22 -8.48 -3.54
CA HIS A 245 -12.67 -8.34 -3.30
C HIS A 245 -13.12 -9.00 -2.01
N ASN A 246 -12.59 -10.19 -1.71
CA ASN A 246 -12.98 -10.93 -0.51
C ASN A 246 -12.13 -10.59 0.71
N GLN A 247 -11.10 -9.74 0.58
CA GLN A 247 -10.17 -9.38 1.67
C GLN A 247 -9.55 -10.61 2.33
N VAL A 248 -9.14 -11.57 1.51
CA VAL A 248 -8.59 -12.87 1.93
C VAL A 248 -7.19 -13.05 1.34
N PRO A 249 -6.32 -13.82 2.00
CA PRO A 249 -5.01 -14.10 1.49
C PRO A 249 -5.13 -15.06 0.31
N VAL A 250 -4.16 -14.93 -0.60
CA VAL A 250 -4.07 -15.66 -1.84
C VAL A 250 -2.68 -16.28 -1.88
N ALA A 251 -2.66 -17.61 -1.89
CA ALA A 251 -1.45 -18.40 -2.00
C ALA A 251 -1.70 -19.57 -2.94
N ASP A 252 -0.65 -19.98 -3.65
CA ASP A 252 -0.71 -21.15 -4.54
C ASP A 252 -0.87 -22.47 -3.77
N THR A 253 -0.52 -22.50 -2.48
CA THR A 253 -0.25 -23.73 -1.72
C THR A 253 -1.29 -24.12 -0.66
N ALA A 254 -2.52 -23.59 -0.74
CA ALA A 254 -3.76 -24.02 -0.08
C ALA A 254 -4.51 -22.82 0.52
N SER A 255 -5.84 -22.89 0.48
CA SER A 255 -6.71 -21.96 1.20
C SER A 255 -6.64 -22.22 2.71
N ILE A 256 -6.52 -21.16 3.51
CA ILE A 256 -6.57 -21.26 4.97
C ILE A 256 -8.01 -21.30 5.52
N GLY A 257 -9.02 -21.21 4.65
CA GLY A 257 -10.43 -21.08 5.00
C GLY A 257 -10.85 -19.62 5.26
N ALA A 258 -12.12 -19.42 5.64
CA ALA A 258 -12.66 -18.11 5.98
C ALA A 258 -12.16 -17.63 7.34
N LEU A 259 -12.04 -16.30 7.49
CA LEU A 259 -11.79 -15.65 8.77
C LEU A 259 -12.85 -16.09 9.80
N PRO A 260 -12.45 -16.49 11.02
CA PRO A 260 -13.39 -16.81 12.07
C PRO A 260 -14.14 -15.54 12.52
N ALA A 261 -15.43 -15.69 12.83
CA ALA A 261 -16.26 -14.62 13.34
C ALA A 261 -15.82 -14.20 14.76
N PRO A 262 -16.14 -12.97 15.20
CA PRO A 262 -15.78 -12.50 16.55
C PRO A 262 -16.30 -13.39 17.70
N ASP A 263 -17.45 -14.02 17.50
CA ASP A 263 -18.15 -14.91 18.43
C ASP A 263 -17.76 -16.39 18.30
N ASP A 264 -16.91 -16.74 17.33
CA ASP A 264 -16.35 -18.08 17.24
C ASP A 264 -15.52 -18.42 18.49
N SER A 265 -15.44 -19.73 18.78
CA SER A 265 -14.63 -20.24 19.91
C SER A 265 -13.18 -19.74 19.86
N LEU A 266 -12.58 -19.54 21.04
CA LEU A 266 -11.17 -19.16 21.15
C LEU A 266 -10.25 -20.17 20.45
N LYS A 267 -10.58 -21.47 20.51
CA LYS A 267 -9.86 -22.53 19.80
C LYS A 267 -9.79 -22.28 18.29
N LYS A 268 -10.94 -22.10 17.64
CA LYS A 268 -11.02 -21.87 16.19
C LYS A 268 -10.23 -20.62 15.77
N ARG A 269 -10.29 -19.56 16.58
CA ARG A 269 -9.53 -18.32 16.38
C ARG A 269 -8.02 -18.57 16.51
N ALA A 270 -7.57 -19.27 17.54
CA ALA A 270 -6.17 -19.62 17.75
C ALA A 270 -5.62 -20.52 16.61
N GLU A 271 -6.35 -21.55 16.22
CA GLU A 271 -6.00 -22.43 15.08
C GLU A 271 -5.90 -21.65 13.76
N TYR A 272 -6.79 -20.69 13.53
CA TYR A 272 -6.73 -19.84 12.34
C TYR A 272 -5.50 -18.92 12.35
N TYR A 273 -5.18 -18.31 13.49
CA TYR A 273 -3.95 -17.51 13.64
C TYR A 273 -2.71 -18.36 13.34
N VAL A 274 -2.60 -19.56 13.94
CA VAL A 274 -1.44 -20.44 13.75
C VAL A 274 -1.29 -20.87 12.29
N ARG A 275 -2.40 -21.14 11.59
CA ARG A 275 -2.36 -21.40 10.13
C ARG A 275 -1.94 -20.17 9.33
N SER A 276 -2.41 -18.99 9.73
CA SER A 276 -2.10 -17.72 9.06
C SER A 276 -0.62 -17.35 9.20
N THR A 277 -0.02 -17.50 10.38
CA THR A 277 1.42 -17.23 10.55
C THR A 277 2.29 -18.25 9.82
N LYS A 278 1.86 -19.52 9.73
CA LYS A 278 2.51 -20.51 8.86
C LYS A 278 2.47 -20.09 7.39
N LEU A 279 1.37 -19.50 6.94
CA LEU A 279 1.27 -18.90 5.60
C LEU A 279 2.21 -17.71 5.40
N LEU A 280 2.64 -17.03 6.46
CA LEU A 280 3.58 -15.91 6.36
C LEU A 280 5.05 -16.35 6.49
N ARG A 281 5.33 -17.60 6.86
CA ARG A 281 6.69 -18.12 7.00
C ARG A 281 7.33 -18.45 5.64
N PRO A 282 8.67 -18.34 5.51
CA PRO A 282 9.38 -18.92 4.37
C PRO A 282 9.04 -20.41 4.25
N SER A 283 8.84 -20.90 3.03
CA SER A 283 8.60 -22.33 2.76
C SER A 283 9.86 -23.20 2.88
N HIS A 284 10.99 -22.61 3.28
CA HIS A 284 12.28 -23.28 3.31
C HIS A 284 12.45 -24.09 4.59
N GLU A 285 12.69 -25.40 4.45
CA GLU A 285 13.29 -26.22 5.50
C GLU A 285 14.79 -25.96 5.48
N CYS A 286 15.37 -25.43 6.56
CA CYS A 286 16.81 -25.27 6.67
C CYS A 286 17.52 -26.57 6.26
N GLU A 287 18.23 -26.58 5.13
CA GLU A 287 18.97 -27.77 4.71
C GLU A 287 19.97 -28.16 5.82
N PRO A 288 20.26 -29.47 6.01
CA PRO A 288 21.21 -29.94 7.01
C PRO A 288 22.61 -29.32 6.89
N ARG A 289 22.94 -28.73 5.72
CA ARG A 289 24.22 -28.11 5.38
C ARG A 289 24.30 -26.61 5.66
N CYS A 290 23.28 -25.97 6.23
CA CYS A 290 23.40 -24.58 6.64
C CYS A 290 24.56 -24.42 7.63
N GLU A 291 25.58 -23.67 7.23
CA GLU A 291 26.66 -23.26 8.12
C GLU A 291 26.10 -22.39 9.24
N LYS A 292 26.57 -22.64 10.47
CA LYS A 292 26.26 -21.79 11.61
C LYS A 292 26.95 -20.45 11.39
N SER A 293 26.25 -19.47 10.83
CA SER A 293 26.72 -18.09 10.87
C SER A 293 26.46 -17.55 12.27
N CYS A 294 27.47 -17.64 13.13
CA CYS A 294 27.47 -16.79 14.31
C CYS A 294 27.74 -15.37 13.81
N ILE A 295 26.74 -14.50 13.88
CA ILE A 295 26.98 -13.06 13.76
C ILE A 295 28.00 -12.73 14.86
N ARG A 296 29.27 -12.57 14.47
CA ARG A 296 30.25 -11.88 15.29
C ARG A 296 29.66 -10.48 15.47
N LEU A 297 29.05 -10.25 16.63
CA LEU A 297 28.78 -8.90 17.09
C LEU A 297 30.09 -8.11 16.96
N TRP A 298 29.97 -6.83 16.64
CA TRP A 298 31.13 -5.97 16.38
C TRP A 298 32.11 -5.88 17.56
N ASP A 299 31.74 -6.40 18.74
CA ASP A 299 32.67 -6.73 19.82
C ASP A 299 33.31 -8.10 19.57
N GLY A 300 34.50 -8.09 18.98
CA GLY A 300 35.28 -9.27 18.54
C GLY A 300 35.75 -10.25 19.62
N HIS A 301 35.03 -10.39 20.75
CA HIS A 301 35.48 -11.17 21.90
C HIS A 301 34.48 -12.19 22.48
N LYS A 302 33.27 -12.35 21.95
CA LYS A 302 32.36 -13.41 22.46
C LYS A 302 32.36 -14.67 21.58
N PRO A 303 32.60 -15.87 22.16
CA PRO A 303 32.41 -17.14 21.46
C PRO A 303 30.93 -17.33 21.10
N CYS A 304 30.66 -18.10 20.03
CA CYS A 304 29.30 -18.53 19.71
C CYS A 304 28.68 -19.22 20.94
N THR A 305 27.57 -18.69 21.46
CA THR A 305 26.81 -19.37 22.51
C THR A 305 26.09 -20.60 21.90
N GLU A 306 25.68 -21.57 22.74
CA GLU A 306 24.82 -22.69 22.29
C GLU A 306 23.50 -22.22 21.68
N HIS A 307 23.12 -20.97 21.97
CA HIS A 307 21.92 -20.27 21.51
C HIS A 307 22.14 -19.44 20.24
N CYS A 308 23.30 -19.57 19.61
CA CYS A 308 23.53 -19.01 18.29
C CYS A 308 22.48 -19.60 17.32
N ASN A 309 21.46 -18.79 17.02
CA ASN A 309 20.46 -19.12 16.03
C ASN A 309 21.20 -19.53 14.77
N LYS A 310 20.90 -20.73 14.27
CA LYS A 310 21.35 -21.17 12.95
C LYS A 310 20.71 -20.23 11.92
N GLU A 311 21.30 -19.05 11.73
CA GLU A 311 21.01 -18.24 10.57
C GLU A 311 21.70 -18.96 9.41
N CYS A 312 20.94 -19.85 8.75
CA CYS A 312 21.19 -20.15 7.36
C CYS A 312 21.38 -18.81 6.64
N ASP A 313 22.31 -18.73 5.70
CA ASP A 313 22.40 -17.59 4.78
C ASP A 313 21.16 -17.61 3.86
N LEU A 314 20.01 -17.29 4.46
CA LEU A 314 18.64 -17.46 3.97
C LEU A 314 18.42 -16.70 2.67
N GLN A 315 19.27 -15.72 2.38
CA GLN A 315 19.14 -14.83 1.23
C GLN A 315 19.26 -15.56 -0.10
N LEU A 316 20.00 -16.67 -0.16
CA LEU A 316 20.26 -17.38 -1.41
C LEU A 316 19.28 -18.52 -1.72
N SER A 317 18.44 -18.94 -0.76
CA SER A 317 17.54 -20.09 -0.93
C SER A 317 16.04 -19.79 -0.79
N ILE A 318 15.63 -18.54 -0.55
CA ILE A 318 14.20 -18.19 -0.54
C ILE A 318 13.65 -18.32 -1.96
N ASP A 319 12.66 -19.19 -2.12
CA ASP A 319 11.95 -19.39 -3.37
C ASP A 319 10.98 -18.23 -3.62
N TRP A 320 11.42 -17.25 -4.41
CA TRP A 320 10.59 -16.15 -4.90
C TRP A 320 9.69 -16.53 -6.08
N SER A 321 9.71 -17.80 -6.51
CA SER A 321 8.85 -18.29 -7.60
C SER A 321 7.39 -18.49 -7.20
N LYS A 322 7.09 -18.49 -5.89
CA LYS A 322 5.74 -18.68 -5.33
C LYS A 322 5.38 -17.60 -4.31
N PRO A 323 5.31 -16.33 -4.73
CA PRO A 323 4.92 -15.23 -3.88
C PRO A 323 3.46 -15.36 -3.43
N ARG A 324 3.18 -14.88 -2.22
CA ARG A 324 1.85 -14.87 -1.61
C ARG A 324 1.33 -13.43 -1.57
N LEU A 325 0.06 -13.24 -1.94
CA LEU A 325 -0.61 -11.95 -1.79
C LEU A 325 -1.49 -12.02 -0.55
N VAL A 326 -1.40 -11.03 0.32
CA VAL A 326 -2.30 -10.87 1.46
C VAL A 326 -2.90 -9.47 1.41
N THR A 327 -4.01 -9.21 2.09
CA THR A 327 -4.53 -7.83 2.19
C THR A 327 -4.20 -7.26 3.56
N ARG A 328 -4.10 -5.93 3.65
CA ARG A 328 -3.88 -5.26 4.94
C ARG A 328 -4.99 -5.57 5.94
N VAL A 329 -6.25 -5.57 5.49
CA VAL A 329 -7.41 -5.93 6.33
C VAL A 329 -7.26 -7.32 6.92
N TRP A 330 -6.80 -8.29 6.13
CA TRP A 330 -6.60 -9.65 6.64
C TRP A 330 -5.50 -9.70 7.70
N LEU A 331 -4.39 -8.98 7.52
CA LEU A 331 -3.35 -8.85 8.54
C LEU A 331 -3.91 -8.24 9.83
N ASP A 332 -4.63 -7.12 9.72
CA ASP A 332 -5.24 -6.45 10.88
C ASP A 332 -6.23 -7.37 11.64
N GLU A 333 -6.97 -8.23 10.93
CA GLU A 333 -7.86 -9.22 11.55
C GLU A 333 -7.11 -10.38 12.23
N ILE A 334 -5.97 -10.82 11.72
CA ILE A 334 -5.10 -11.80 12.42
C ILE A 334 -4.56 -11.20 13.71
N GLU A 335 -4.09 -9.95 13.66
CA GLU A 335 -3.63 -9.20 14.83
C GLU A 335 -4.74 -9.09 15.88
N ARG A 336 -5.96 -8.74 15.44
CA ARG A 336 -7.16 -8.69 16.28
C ARG A 336 -7.49 -10.05 16.89
N ILE A 337 -7.37 -11.14 16.14
CA ILE A 337 -7.56 -12.51 16.64
C ILE A 337 -6.57 -12.77 17.77
N LYS A 338 -5.28 -12.47 17.57
CA LYS A 338 -4.26 -12.68 18.60
C LYS A 338 -4.60 -11.93 19.88
N ARG A 339 -4.84 -10.62 19.81
CA ARG A 339 -5.23 -9.78 20.97
C ARG A 339 -6.47 -10.32 21.69
N ARG A 340 -7.49 -10.75 20.96
CA ARG A 340 -8.69 -11.33 21.59
C ARG A 340 -8.43 -12.63 22.31
N VAL A 341 -7.49 -13.45 21.83
CA VAL A 341 -7.10 -14.70 22.49
C VAL A 341 -6.20 -14.42 23.69
N THR A 342 -5.23 -13.51 23.57
CA THR A 342 -4.15 -13.35 24.55
C THR A 342 -4.39 -12.26 25.59
N THR A 343 -5.20 -11.25 25.28
CA THR A 343 -5.36 -10.05 26.12
C THR A 343 -6.82 -9.63 26.31
N ASN A 344 -7.77 -10.51 25.96
CA ASN A 344 -9.20 -10.20 25.92
C ASN A 344 -9.52 -8.90 25.16
N GLY A 345 -8.79 -8.65 24.07
CA GLY A 345 -8.96 -7.43 23.26
C GLY A 345 -8.16 -6.21 23.73
N GLY A 346 -7.22 -6.39 24.66
CA GLY A 346 -6.34 -5.34 25.18
C GLY A 346 -6.73 -4.84 26.57
N ASP A 347 -7.92 -5.22 27.05
CA ASP A 347 -8.50 -4.72 28.31
C ASP A 347 -8.03 -5.50 29.55
N ASP A 348 -7.35 -6.65 29.36
CA ASP A 348 -6.95 -7.54 30.45
C ASP A 348 -5.45 -7.88 30.40
N THR A 349 -4.70 -7.46 31.43
CA THR A 349 -3.28 -7.80 31.63
C THR A 349 -3.07 -9.03 32.48
N GLY A 350 -4.14 -9.65 32.97
CA GLY A 350 -4.08 -10.77 33.89
C GLY A 350 -3.21 -11.90 33.35
N PHE A 351 -3.33 -12.26 32.07
CA PHE A 351 -2.53 -13.36 31.53
C PHE A 351 -1.03 -13.01 31.48
N LEU A 352 -0.70 -11.75 31.17
CA LEU A 352 0.68 -11.25 31.28
C LEU A 352 1.17 -11.31 32.72
N ASP A 353 0.36 -10.86 33.68
CA ASP A 353 0.73 -10.85 35.10
C ASP A 353 0.84 -12.27 35.68
N PHE A 354 -0.01 -13.20 35.21
CA PHE A 354 0.09 -14.63 35.52
C PHE A 354 1.43 -15.20 35.02
N VAL A 355 1.76 -15.03 33.73
CA VAL A 355 3.02 -15.54 33.16
C VAL A 355 4.22 -14.94 33.89
N MET A 356 4.20 -13.63 34.16
CA MET A 356 5.26 -12.97 34.94
C MET A 356 5.40 -13.55 36.34
N LYS A 357 4.30 -13.74 37.07
CA LYS A 357 4.32 -14.32 38.42
C LYS A 357 4.86 -15.75 38.39
N SER A 358 4.42 -16.58 37.45
CA SER A 358 4.90 -17.95 37.29
C SER A 358 6.40 -18.02 36.97
N LEU A 359 6.93 -17.08 36.18
CA LEU A 359 8.38 -16.98 35.93
C LEU A 359 9.16 -16.56 37.18
N GLU A 360 8.62 -15.66 38.00
CA GLU A 360 9.23 -15.22 39.26
C GLU A 360 9.32 -16.34 40.29
N GLU A 361 8.32 -17.24 40.31
CA GLU A 361 8.26 -18.40 41.20
C GLU A 361 9.19 -19.54 40.78
N ARG A 362 9.96 -19.39 39.68
CA ARG A 362 10.93 -20.36 39.17
C ARG A 362 12.37 -19.88 39.44
N PRO A 363 13.01 -20.30 40.55
CA PRO A 363 14.32 -19.76 40.97
C PRO A 363 15.42 -19.95 39.91
N GLN A 364 15.41 -21.08 39.20
CA GLN A 364 16.40 -21.36 38.16
C GLN A 364 16.29 -20.37 37.00
N PHE A 365 15.09 -20.10 36.49
CA PHE A 365 14.87 -19.10 35.44
C PHE A 365 15.38 -17.72 35.87
N VAL A 366 15.07 -17.28 37.09
CA VAL A 366 15.52 -15.99 37.61
C VAL A 366 17.04 -15.94 37.71
N GLN A 367 17.70 -17.01 38.17
CA GLN A 367 19.16 -17.10 38.22
C GLN A 367 19.78 -17.01 36.83
N ASP A 368 19.26 -17.78 35.87
CA ASP A 368 19.77 -17.81 34.50
C ASP A 368 19.61 -16.43 33.83
N VAL A 369 18.48 -15.77 34.03
CA VAL A 369 18.22 -14.43 33.46
C VAL A 369 19.21 -13.41 34.06
N LYS A 370 19.42 -13.44 35.38
CA LYS A 370 20.39 -12.55 36.03
C LYS A 370 21.81 -12.81 35.54
N GLN A 371 22.19 -14.07 35.40
CA GLN A 371 23.49 -14.45 34.84
C GLN A 371 23.65 -13.91 33.42
N THR A 372 22.61 -14.03 32.59
CA THR A 372 22.60 -13.48 31.23
C THR A 372 22.84 -11.97 31.24
N PHE A 373 22.17 -11.20 32.11
CA PHE A 373 22.42 -9.76 32.24
C PHE A 373 23.89 -9.45 32.61
N THR A 374 24.44 -10.17 33.58
CA THR A 374 25.86 -10.04 33.98
C THR A 374 26.80 -10.34 32.81
N ASP A 375 26.52 -11.40 32.03
CA ASP A 375 27.31 -11.78 30.86
C ASP A 375 27.28 -10.70 29.77
N PHE A 376 26.20 -9.92 29.68
CA PHE A 376 26.07 -8.76 28.79
C PHE A 376 26.60 -7.44 29.39
N GLY A 377 27.29 -7.50 30.53
CA GLY A 377 27.94 -6.34 31.15
C GLY A 377 27.01 -5.41 31.92
N TYR A 378 25.78 -5.85 32.22
CA TYR A 378 24.90 -5.11 33.12
C TYR A 378 25.37 -5.33 34.57
N PRO A 379 25.45 -4.27 35.39
CA PRO A 379 25.91 -4.40 36.77
C PRO A 379 24.95 -5.29 37.58
N GLU A 380 25.43 -6.00 38.60
CA GLU A 380 24.57 -6.83 39.46
C GLU A 380 23.43 -6.02 40.10
N SER A 381 23.63 -4.71 40.35
CA SER A 381 22.57 -3.81 40.81
C SER A 381 21.47 -3.56 39.78
N ALA A 382 21.80 -3.64 38.48
CA ALA A 382 20.84 -3.66 37.38
C ALA A 382 20.13 -5.02 37.25
N SER A 383 20.60 -6.09 37.92
CA SER A 383 19.92 -7.40 37.95
C SER A 383 18.75 -7.50 38.94
N GLY A 384 18.39 -6.39 39.60
CA GLY A 384 17.18 -6.25 40.44
C GLY A 384 15.89 -6.40 39.63
N ASP A 385 14.90 -5.52 39.80
CA ASP A 385 13.63 -5.65 39.05
C ASP A 385 13.72 -5.29 37.54
N GLN A 386 14.91 -4.90 37.04
CA GLN A 386 15.07 -4.52 35.64
C GLN A 386 14.84 -5.70 34.68
N TRP A 387 15.22 -6.92 35.07
CA TRP A 387 14.97 -8.10 34.23
C TRP A 387 13.47 -8.31 34.04
N LYS A 388 12.66 -8.03 35.07
CA LYS A 388 11.20 -8.12 34.99
C LYS A 388 10.66 -7.16 33.94
N SER A 389 11.20 -5.95 33.87
CA SER A 389 10.82 -4.96 32.85
C SER A 389 11.15 -5.45 31.43
N GLN A 390 12.32 -6.05 31.22
CA GLN A 390 12.73 -6.59 29.92
C GLN A 390 11.90 -7.81 29.51
N VAL A 391 11.71 -8.79 30.40
CA VAL A 391 10.87 -9.98 30.16
C VAL A 391 9.41 -9.57 29.94
N ARG A 392 8.89 -8.63 30.73
CA ARG A 392 7.55 -8.06 30.52
C ARG A 392 7.46 -7.37 29.17
N GLY A 393 8.49 -6.66 28.72
CA GLY A 393 8.57 -6.10 27.37
C GLY A 393 8.45 -7.16 26.28
N ILE A 394 9.22 -8.25 26.41
CA ILE A 394 9.16 -9.41 25.50
C ILE A 394 7.75 -9.99 25.46
N LEU A 395 7.17 -10.29 26.62
CA LEU A 395 5.82 -10.84 26.71
C LEU A 395 4.77 -9.88 26.15
N LYS A 396 4.91 -8.57 26.39
CA LYS A 396 4.03 -7.56 25.81
C LYS A 396 4.07 -7.57 24.29
N THR A 397 5.24 -7.65 23.68
CA THR A 397 5.37 -7.80 22.22
C THR A 397 4.73 -9.11 21.76
N ARG A 398 5.01 -10.24 22.42
CA ARG A 398 4.43 -11.55 22.07
C ARG A 398 2.93 -11.64 22.23
N LEU A 399 2.34 -10.86 23.14
CA LEU A 399 0.90 -10.80 23.40
C LEU A 399 0.22 -9.66 22.63
N MET A 400 0.98 -8.88 21.85
CA MET A 400 0.55 -7.69 21.10
C MET A 400 -0.08 -6.58 21.98
N PHE A 401 0.57 -6.23 23.09
CA PHE A 401 0.22 -5.07 23.92
C PHE A 401 0.85 -3.75 23.45
N THR A 402 2.04 -3.80 22.84
CA THR A 402 2.87 -2.60 22.58
C THR A 402 3.04 -2.29 21.10
N ASP A 403 3.22 -3.32 20.28
CA ASP A 403 3.42 -3.20 18.85
C ASP A 403 2.28 -3.97 18.18
N ASP A 404 1.26 -3.23 17.75
CA ASP A 404 -0.03 -3.75 17.27
C ASP A 404 0.05 -4.40 15.89
N HIS A 405 1.24 -4.80 15.41
CA HIS A 405 1.42 -5.09 13.99
C HIS A 405 2.19 -6.37 13.71
N ILE A 406 1.63 -7.18 12.80
CA ILE A 406 2.40 -8.11 12.00
C ILE A 406 3.26 -7.29 11.04
N LEU A 407 4.56 -7.46 11.17
CA LEU A 407 5.55 -6.72 10.41
C LEU A 407 6.08 -7.62 9.30
N LEU A 408 5.95 -7.16 8.06
CA LEU A 408 6.53 -7.80 6.89
C LEU A 408 7.66 -6.93 6.38
N TYR A 409 8.86 -7.50 6.20
CA TYR A 409 10.02 -6.76 5.71
C TYR A 409 10.69 -7.46 4.53
N TRP A 410 11.08 -6.65 3.56
CA TRP A 410 12.14 -6.99 2.62
C TRP A 410 13.40 -6.23 3.08
N THR A 411 14.36 -6.91 3.71
CA THR A 411 15.61 -6.30 4.18
C THR A 411 16.85 -7.13 3.85
N ALA A 412 17.90 -6.46 3.39
CA ALA A 412 19.19 -7.08 3.09
C ALA A 412 19.94 -7.57 4.34
N ARG A 413 19.58 -7.10 5.53
CA ARG A 413 20.14 -7.59 6.79
C ARG A 413 19.06 -7.63 7.85
N THR A 414 19.04 -8.70 8.64
CA THR A 414 18.35 -8.68 9.92
C THR A 414 19.04 -7.59 10.76
N LYS A 415 18.33 -6.52 11.11
CA LYS A 415 18.82 -5.72 12.25
C LYS A 415 18.75 -6.69 13.42
N SER A 416 19.90 -7.11 13.92
CA SER A 416 19.96 -7.89 15.14
C SER A 416 19.19 -7.11 16.18
N THR A 417 18.06 -7.64 16.63
CA THR A 417 17.56 -7.30 17.96
C THR A 417 18.72 -7.47 18.94
N SER A 418 18.74 -6.68 20.02
CA SER A 418 19.75 -6.86 21.07
C SER A 418 19.89 -8.35 21.38
N VAL A 419 21.12 -8.90 21.36
CA VAL A 419 21.31 -10.33 21.59
C VAL A 419 20.79 -10.73 22.97
N LEU A 420 20.88 -9.81 23.94
CA LEU A 420 20.21 -9.95 25.23
C LEU A 420 18.70 -10.18 25.07
N TYR A 421 18.00 -9.41 24.21
CA TYR A 421 16.57 -9.60 23.98
C TYR A 421 16.26 -10.97 23.37
N GLN A 422 17.09 -11.46 22.45
CA GLN A 422 16.93 -12.79 21.86
C GLN A 422 17.11 -13.90 22.88
N GLU A 423 18.16 -13.80 23.71
CA GLU A 423 18.45 -14.78 24.76
C GLU A 423 17.29 -14.84 25.78
N LEU A 424 16.89 -13.67 26.30
CA LEU A 424 15.76 -13.57 27.23
C LEU A 424 14.46 -14.09 26.61
N ASN A 425 14.21 -13.82 25.33
CA ASN A 425 13.04 -14.34 24.63
C ASN A 425 13.11 -15.86 24.51
N SER A 426 14.26 -16.44 24.17
CA SER A 426 14.45 -17.90 24.09
C SER A 426 14.19 -18.55 25.45
N MET A 427 14.79 -18.02 26.51
CA MET A 427 14.60 -18.52 27.87
C MET A 427 13.14 -18.43 28.33
N THR A 428 12.47 -17.32 28.02
CA THR A 428 11.05 -17.12 28.34
C THR A 428 10.18 -18.15 27.61
N LEU A 429 10.43 -18.40 26.32
CA LEU A 429 9.69 -19.38 25.53
C LEU A 429 9.93 -20.82 26.01
N ALA A 430 11.14 -21.14 26.47
CA ALA A 430 11.46 -22.46 27.01
C ALA A 430 10.66 -22.82 28.27
N GLN A 431 10.20 -21.81 29.03
CA GLN A 431 9.36 -22.00 30.22
C GLN A 431 7.86 -22.04 29.90
N LEU A 432 7.47 -21.66 28.68
CA LEU A 432 6.08 -21.35 28.37
C LEU A 432 5.16 -22.57 28.50
N HIS A 433 5.60 -23.73 28.02
CA HIS A 433 4.84 -24.98 28.10
C HIS A 433 4.41 -25.29 29.54
N ASP A 434 5.36 -25.29 30.47
CA ASP A 434 5.08 -25.60 31.87
C ASP A 434 4.20 -24.52 32.53
N ILE A 435 4.41 -23.24 32.20
CA ILE A 435 3.58 -22.14 32.72
C ILE A 435 2.12 -22.29 32.27
N LEU A 436 1.90 -22.69 31.02
CA LEU A 436 0.56 -22.93 30.50
C LEU A 436 -0.07 -24.19 31.11
N ALA A 437 0.73 -25.18 31.51
CA ALA A 437 0.24 -26.31 32.31
C ALA A 437 -0.20 -25.86 33.72
N ASP A 438 0.55 -24.95 34.36
CA ASP A 438 0.20 -24.37 35.66
C ASP A 438 -1.11 -23.55 35.59
N LEU A 439 -1.37 -22.89 34.45
CA LEU A 439 -2.60 -22.13 34.20
C LEU A 439 -3.84 -23.04 34.25
N ALA A 440 -3.73 -24.30 33.80
CA ALA A 440 -4.84 -25.26 33.80
C ALA A 440 -5.25 -25.72 35.21
N ILE A 441 -4.34 -25.59 36.18
CA ILE A 441 -4.53 -26.01 37.58
C ILE A 441 -5.23 -24.90 38.39
N ASN A 442 -4.89 -23.63 38.16
CA ASN A 442 -5.39 -22.48 38.91
C ASN A 442 -6.69 -21.91 38.33
N ARG A 443 -7.77 -22.70 38.39
CA ARG A 443 -9.05 -22.42 37.74
C ARG A 443 -9.94 -21.45 38.53
N ASP A 444 -9.86 -20.17 38.21
CA ASP A 444 -10.97 -19.25 38.43
C ASP A 444 -11.75 -19.08 37.12
N GLY A 445 -13.09 -19.07 37.18
CA GLY A 445 -13.95 -19.09 35.98
C GLY A 445 -13.74 -17.91 35.02
N GLY A 446 -14.34 -17.97 33.83
CA GLY A 446 -14.28 -16.90 32.84
C GLY A 446 -13.34 -17.19 31.67
N TRP A 447 -12.70 -16.15 31.12
CA TRP A 447 -11.88 -16.26 29.91
C TRP A 447 -10.55 -17.00 30.14
N PHE A 448 -9.94 -16.83 31.33
CA PHE A 448 -8.76 -17.59 31.76
C PHE A 448 -8.99 -19.10 31.72
N HIS A 449 -10.17 -19.54 32.15
CA HIS A 449 -10.55 -20.94 32.08
C HIS A 449 -10.67 -21.45 30.64
N GLN A 450 -11.10 -20.61 29.70
CA GLN A 450 -11.13 -21.00 28.29
C GLN A 450 -9.73 -21.06 27.69
N LEU A 451 -8.87 -20.10 28.04
CA LEU A 451 -7.47 -20.05 27.60
C LEU A 451 -6.68 -21.27 28.09
N SER A 452 -6.92 -21.72 29.33
CA SER A 452 -6.22 -22.85 29.91
C SER A 452 -6.56 -24.21 29.29
N ASN A 453 -7.62 -24.27 28.47
CA ASN A 453 -7.95 -25.44 27.66
C ASN A 453 -7.28 -25.42 26.27
N LEU A 454 -6.43 -24.41 25.97
CA LEU A 454 -5.79 -24.18 24.67
C LEU A 454 -4.26 -24.11 24.79
N THR A 455 -3.66 -24.89 25.70
CA THR A 455 -2.22 -24.87 26.00
C THR A 455 -1.38 -24.92 24.72
N ASP A 456 -1.61 -25.91 23.86
CA ASP A 456 -0.81 -26.09 22.64
C ASP A 456 -1.03 -24.95 21.63
N GLU A 457 -2.27 -24.50 21.44
CA GLU A 457 -2.56 -23.43 20.49
C GLU A 457 -1.98 -22.10 20.97
N VAL A 458 -2.11 -21.77 22.25
CA VAL A 458 -1.56 -20.54 22.86
C VAL A 458 -0.03 -20.59 22.84
N GLU A 459 0.58 -21.72 23.19
CA GLU A 459 2.02 -21.90 23.07
C GLU A 459 2.49 -21.61 21.64
N ASN A 460 1.87 -22.24 20.64
CA ASN A 460 2.17 -22.00 19.24
C ASN A 460 1.99 -20.52 18.85
N MET A 461 0.93 -19.85 19.34
CA MET A 461 0.69 -18.43 19.07
C MET A 461 1.80 -17.53 19.63
N LEU A 462 2.28 -17.81 20.82
CA LEU A 462 3.33 -17.02 21.49
C LEU A 462 4.73 -17.34 20.96
N CYS A 463 4.99 -18.59 20.57
CA CYS A 463 6.23 -18.97 19.90
C CYS A 463 6.34 -18.36 18.50
N ASN A 464 5.22 -18.13 17.80
CA ASN A 464 5.22 -17.47 16.50
C ASN A 464 5.75 -16.04 16.61
N LEU A 465 6.71 -15.70 15.75
CA LEU A 465 7.14 -14.33 15.53
C LEU A 465 6.04 -13.59 14.75
N ASP A 466 5.77 -12.35 15.15
CA ASP A 466 4.94 -11.41 14.38
C ASP A 466 5.79 -10.56 13.41
N ASP A 467 7.10 -10.80 13.37
CA ASP A 467 8.06 -10.19 12.45
C ASP A 467 8.51 -11.22 11.40
N PHE A 468 8.10 -11.00 10.16
CA PHE A 468 8.39 -11.86 9.02
C PHE A 468 9.33 -11.13 8.06
N ARG A 469 10.58 -11.60 8.01
CA ARG A 469 11.65 -10.98 7.22
C ARG A 469 11.98 -11.81 6.01
N ASN A 470 12.17 -11.13 4.87
CA ASN A 470 12.56 -11.71 3.59
C ASN A 470 11.62 -12.85 3.16
N VAL A 471 10.33 -12.67 3.43
CA VAL A 471 9.31 -13.62 3.00
C VAL A 471 8.77 -13.19 1.63
N PRO A 472 8.50 -14.13 0.71
CA PRO A 472 7.88 -13.85 -0.57
C PRO A 472 6.38 -13.61 -0.35
N VAL A 473 6.06 -12.55 0.39
CA VAL A 473 4.72 -12.11 0.72
C VAL A 473 4.62 -10.63 0.37
N LEU A 474 3.49 -10.25 -0.21
CA LEU A 474 3.13 -8.87 -0.49
C LEU A 474 1.76 -8.57 0.11
N ALA A 475 1.70 -7.57 0.99
CA ALA A 475 0.45 -7.07 1.55
C ALA A 475 -0.10 -5.93 0.68
N LEU A 476 -1.26 -6.18 0.09
CA LEU A 476 -2.03 -5.25 -0.69
C LEU A 476 -2.73 -4.27 0.25
N GLU A 477 -2.38 -3.00 0.11
CA GLU A 477 -2.86 -1.90 0.94
C GLU A 477 -4.29 -1.47 0.56
N LEU A 478 -4.60 -1.49 -0.74
CA LEU A 478 -5.84 -0.93 -1.27
C LEU A 478 -6.85 -2.05 -1.58
N GLY A 479 -8.04 -1.95 -1.00
CA GLY A 479 -9.17 -2.84 -1.31
C GLY A 479 -10.50 -2.24 -0.85
N PRO A 480 -11.61 -3.00 -0.89
CA PRO A 480 -12.96 -2.53 -0.57
C PRO A 480 -13.15 -1.69 0.69
N SER A 481 -12.35 -1.89 1.74
CA SER A 481 -12.43 -1.11 2.99
C SER A 481 -11.69 0.23 2.95
N HIS A 482 -10.88 0.47 1.92
CA HIS A 482 -10.06 1.67 1.79
C HIS A 482 -10.89 2.84 1.26
N CYS A 483 -10.66 4.06 1.76
CA CYS A 483 -11.42 5.25 1.33
C CYS A 483 -11.31 5.57 -0.16
N PHE A 484 -10.22 5.13 -0.81
CA PHE A 484 -10.05 5.27 -2.25
C PHE A 484 -11.04 4.43 -3.04
N TRP A 485 -11.46 3.27 -2.52
CA TRP A 485 -12.20 2.27 -3.29
C TRP A 485 -13.56 2.79 -3.76
N GLU A 486 -14.27 3.47 -2.87
CA GLU A 486 -15.57 4.11 -3.16
C GLU A 486 -15.42 5.51 -3.77
N GLY A 487 -14.18 6.01 -3.85
CA GLY A 487 -13.86 7.34 -4.36
C GLY A 487 -13.99 7.47 -5.87
N MET A 488 -13.84 8.71 -6.34
CA MET A 488 -13.74 9.04 -7.76
C MET A 488 -12.51 9.91 -7.97
N PHE A 489 -11.66 9.51 -8.92
CA PHE A 489 -10.43 10.21 -9.25
C PHE A 489 -10.60 11.02 -10.52
N GLU A 490 -10.13 12.26 -10.52
CA GLU A 490 -9.98 13.07 -11.72
C GLU A 490 -8.49 13.22 -12.07
N ILE A 491 -8.05 12.56 -13.13
CA ILE A 491 -6.67 12.64 -13.64
C ILE A 491 -6.58 13.79 -14.65
N LYS A 492 -5.72 14.77 -14.35
CA LYS A 492 -5.46 15.91 -15.24
C LYS A 492 -4.74 15.46 -16.52
N GLY A 493 -4.92 16.21 -17.60
CA GLY A 493 -4.29 15.95 -18.90
C GLY A 493 -3.12 16.87 -19.24
N GLU A 494 -2.75 17.77 -18.33
CA GLU A 494 -1.65 18.72 -18.50
C GLU A 494 -0.27 18.07 -18.32
#